data_AF-A0AA35XFD5-F1
#
_entry.id   AF-A0AA35XFD5-F1
#
_cell.length_a   1.000
_cell.length_b   1.000
_cell.length_c   1.000
_cell.angle_alpha   90.00
_cell.angle_beta   90.00
_cell.angle_gamma   90.00
#
_symmetry.space_group_name_H-M   'P 1'
#
loop_
_entity.id
_entity.type
_entity.pdbx_description
1 polymer ?
#
loop_
_entity_poly.entity_id
_entity_poly.type
_entity_poly.pdbx_seq_one_letter_code
_entity_poly.pdbx_strand_id
1 'polypeptide(L)'
;MEPRFVAISHTHVVAASNSAIFIWHYRTASRLAVSELTHLSRKGWEGQERLIHVDELPAEVLDGAAVDFSIAARETNDKICSVGVSNQRLIVGRESGSMQYYSLPGVSLDGSVLHGSKPEHLAFNCTSTKFSVVDNMGFLNLYELDVHSGAEAAVVATQLELQRKDVWHLVWAEDNPDLFAVMEKTRMYIFRGVEPEEPIQSSAHICRFTEMTVKSVLMDEVMQDPENPSIQDHLLDLDIKSLRDTRSLLKSVGLKDTCQFIEDNPHPRLWKLLAEASLEQLELELAEKAFVRCKDFAGIQFVKKLHHLDVSNALNFLSL
;
A
#
# COMPACT_ATOMS: atom_id res chain seq x y z
N MET A 1 -2.70 26.41 13.16
CA MET A 1 -3.63 25.53 12.40
C MET A 1 -4.04 24.39 13.32
N GLU A 2 -5.34 24.12 13.47
CA GLU A 2 -5.84 22.95 14.22
C GLU A 2 -5.99 21.76 13.24
N PRO A 3 -5.20 20.67 13.39
CA PRO A 3 -5.29 19.53 12.50
C PRO A 3 -6.54 18.70 12.80
N ARG A 4 -7.33 18.43 11.78
CA ARG A 4 -8.54 17.59 11.85
C ARG A 4 -8.39 16.27 11.11
N PHE A 5 -7.60 16.28 10.04
CA PHE A 5 -7.33 15.10 9.24
C PHE A 5 -5.82 14.95 9.09
N VAL A 6 -5.35 13.72 9.20
CA VAL A 6 -3.92 13.41 9.11
C VAL A 6 -3.76 12.19 8.21
N ALA A 7 -2.77 12.24 7.32
CA ALA A 7 -2.34 11.10 6.53
C ALA A 7 -0.82 11.08 6.48
N ILE A 8 -0.25 9.87 6.40
CA ILE A 8 1.20 9.66 6.38
C ILE A 8 1.56 8.67 5.27
N SER A 9 2.61 8.98 4.52
CA SER A 9 3.29 8.07 3.60
C SER A 9 4.72 7.83 4.08
N HIS A 10 5.54 7.10 3.33
CA HIS A 10 6.93 6.85 3.72
C HIS A 10 7.82 8.10 3.66
N THR A 11 7.35 9.16 3.00
CA THR A 11 8.11 10.38 2.75
C THR A 11 7.40 11.64 3.20
N HIS A 12 6.08 11.62 3.42
CA HIS A 12 5.31 12.83 3.75
C HIS A 12 4.40 12.60 4.95
N VAL A 13 4.30 13.63 5.79
CA VAL A 13 3.21 13.79 6.75
C VAL A 13 2.32 14.92 6.25
N VAL A 14 1.02 14.65 6.17
CA VAL A 14 0.02 15.64 5.76
C VAL A 14 -0.94 15.85 6.93
N ALA A 15 -1.13 17.10 7.31
CA ALA A 15 -2.15 17.51 8.26
C ALA A 15 -3.06 18.52 7.58
N ALA A 16 -4.37 18.34 7.69
CA ALA A 16 -5.37 19.25 7.12
C ALA A 16 -6.31 19.77 8.20
N SER A 17 -6.65 21.06 8.09
CA SER A 17 -7.71 21.72 8.85
C SER A 17 -8.99 21.71 8.01
N ASN A 18 -9.94 22.63 8.26
CA ASN A 18 -11.11 22.76 7.38
C ASN A 18 -10.78 23.40 6.03
N SER A 19 -9.69 24.17 5.91
CA SER A 19 -9.41 25.01 4.74
C SER A 19 -7.96 24.99 4.27
N ALA A 20 -7.02 24.67 5.16
CA ALA A 20 -5.59 24.62 4.84
C ALA A 20 -4.99 23.23 5.03
N ILE A 21 -3.97 22.94 4.23
CA ILE A 21 -3.24 21.67 4.17
C ILE A 21 -1.76 21.95 4.42
N PHE A 22 -1.24 21.39 5.51
CA PHE A 22 0.17 21.39 5.86
C PHE A 22 0.81 20.08 5.41
N ILE A 23 1.93 20.17 4.71
CA ILE A 23 2.67 19.03 4.15
C ILE A 23 4.10 19.15 4.62
N TRP A 24 4.60 18.11 5.27
CA TRP A 24 5.98 17.99 5.68
C TRP A 24 6.64 16.80 4.98
N HIS A 25 7.67 17.08 4.19
CA HIS A 25 8.46 16.05 3.51
C HIS A 25 9.64 15.65 4.40
N TYR A 26 9.56 14.48 5.03
CA TYR A 26 10.61 13.99 5.91
C TYR A 26 11.50 12.96 5.21
N ARG A 27 12.78 12.92 5.60
CA ARG A 27 13.72 11.91 5.12
C ARG A 27 14.06 10.93 6.24
N THR A 28 13.75 9.65 6.04
CA THR A 28 14.16 8.59 6.95
C THR A 28 15.68 8.35 6.84
N ALA A 29 16.38 8.33 7.98
CA ALA A 29 17.84 8.24 8.05
C ALA A 29 18.45 7.02 7.33
N SER A 30 17.70 5.93 7.15
CA SER A 30 18.16 4.70 6.48
C SER A 30 18.44 4.86 4.98
N ARG A 31 18.01 5.96 4.35
CA ARG A 31 18.21 6.24 2.92
C ARG A 31 19.22 7.35 2.63
N LEU A 32 19.77 7.99 3.66
CA LEU A 32 20.69 9.11 3.49
C LEU A 32 22.13 8.59 3.40
N ALA A 33 22.86 9.01 2.37
CA ALA A 33 24.31 8.83 2.36
C ALA A 33 24.93 9.68 3.49
N VAL A 34 26.05 9.23 4.07
CA VAL A 34 26.76 9.95 5.15
C VAL A 34 27.03 11.43 4.79
N SER A 35 27.24 11.73 3.50
CA SER A 35 27.42 13.09 2.98
C SER A 35 26.16 13.96 3.03
N GLU A 36 24.97 13.38 2.91
CA GLU A 36 23.69 14.12 2.96
C GLU A 36 23.31 14.46 4.40
N LEU A 37 23.66 13.59 5.36
CA LEU A 37 23.53 13.87 6.80
C LEU A 37 24.38 15.08 7.22
N THR A 38 25.57 15.26 6.64
CA THR A 38 26.44 16.43 6.87
C THR A 38 25.94 17.71 6.20
N HIS A 39 25.18 17.60 5.11
CA HIS A 39 24.55 18.75 4.44
C HIS A 39 23.28 19.23 5.17
N LEU A 40 22.47 18.31 5.72
CA LEU A 40 21.28 18.64 6.51
C LEU A 40 21.63 19.34 7.84
N SER A 41 22.76 18.97 8.45
CA SER A 41 23.26 19.63 9.65
C SER A 41 23.81 21.04 9.40
N ARG A 42 24.09 21.42 8.14
CA ARG A 42 24.59 22.76 7.75
C ARG A 42 23.50 23.73 7.28
N LYS A 43 22.34 23.25 6.80
CA LYS A 43 21.26 24.11 6.26
C LYS A 43 19.98 24.17 7.10
N GLY A 44 19.92 23.45 8.23
CA GLY A 44 18.69 23.36 9.02
C GLY A 44 17.62 22.52 8.32
N TRP A 45 16.56 22.17 9.05
CA TRP A 45 15.38 21.44 8.53
C TRP A 45 14.42 22.37 7.77
N GLU A 46 14.81 23.63 7.54
CA GLU A 46 14.00 24.67 6.91
C GLU A 46 13.81 24.39 5.42
N GLY A 47 12.57 24.51 4.93
CA GLY A 47 12.20 24.39 3.51
C GLY A 47 11.61 23.04 3.08
N GLN A 48 11.39 22.10 4.00
CA GLN A 48 10.68 20.83 3.73
C GLN A 48 9.17 20.90 4.05
N GLU A 49 8.70 22.06 4.47
CA GLU A 49 7.32 22.31 4.89
C GLU A 49 6.61 23.17 3.86
N ARG A 50 5.35 22.82 3.57
CA ARG A 50 4.47 23.58 2.68
C ARG A 50 3.11 23.73 3.34
N LEU A 51 2.52 24.91 3.22
CA LEU A 51 1.16 25.18 3.65
C LEU A 51 0.40 25.80 2.49
N ILE A 52 -0.71 25.18 2.10
CA ILE A 52 -1.55 25.63 1.02
C ILE A 52 -3.01 25.77 1.48
N HIS A 53 -3.75 26.67 0.85
CA HIS A 53 -5.20 26.76 1.01
C HIS A 53 -5.89 25.89 -0.05
N VAL A 54 -6.97 25.20 0.32
CA VAL A 54 -7.71 24.27 -0.57
C VAL A 54 -8.35 24.96 -1.79
N ASP A 55 -8.70 26.25 -1.64
CA ASP A 55 -9.32 27.04 -2.71
C ASP A 55 -8.30 27.74 -3.62
N GLU A 56 -7.01 27.70 -3.28
CA GLU A 56 -5.98 28.38 -4.05
C GLU A 56 -5.24 27.39 -4.96
N LEU A 57 -4.95 27.84 -6.18
CA LEU A 57 -4.01 27.13 -7.03
C LEU A 57 -2.63 27.22 -6.35
N PRO A 58 -1.94 26.09 -6.15
CA PRO A 58 -0.60 26.12 -5.59
C PRO A 58 0.29 27.01 -6.46
N ALA A 59 0.70 28.17 -5.93
CA ALA A 59 1.70 28.99 -6.59
C ALA A 59 3.04 28.24 -6.58
N GLU A 60 3.93 28.54 -7.53
CA GLU A 60 5.31 28.07 -7.46
C GLU A 60 5.98 28.66 -6.20
N VAL A 61 5.97 27.88 -5.11
CA VAL A 61 6.65 28.26 -3.87
C VAL A 61 8.15 28.04 -4.09
N LEU A 62 8.93 29.13 -4.03
CA LEU A 62 10.38 29.06 -4.04
C LEU A 62 10.86 28.22 -2.84
N ASP A 63 11.67 27.19 -3.11
CA ASP A 63 12.24 26.32 -2.07
C ASP A 63 12.96 27.16 -0.99
N GLY A 64 12.55 26.99 0.28
CA GLY A 64 13.12 27.69 1.43
C GLY A 64 12.39 28.97 1.85
N ALA A 65 11.25 29.32 1.25
CA ALA A 65 10.39 30.37 1.77
C ALA A 65 9.78 29.97 3.13
N ALA A 66 9.66 30.93 4.05
CA ALA A 66 9.00 30.72 5.33
C ALA A 66 7.50 30.42 5.11
N VAL A 67 6.97 29.48 5.90
CA VAL A 67 5.56 29.08 5.83
C VAL A 67 4.67 30.21 6.36
N ASP A 68 3.79 30.74 5.52
CA ASP A 68 2.82 31.76 5.93
C ASP A 68 1.58 31.13 6.57
N PHE A 69 1.59 31.07 7.91
CA PHE A 69 0.47 30.52 8.68
C PHE A 69 -0.81 31.36 8.62
N SER A 70 -0.79 32.58 8.07
CA SER A 70 -2.02 33.36 7.87
C SER A 70 -2.98 32.68 6.89
N ILE A 71 -2.45 31.85 5.98
CA ILE A 71 -3.21 31.00 5.05
C ILE A 71 -4.20 30.11 5.82
N ALA A 72 -3.80 29.56 6.96
CA ALA A 72 -4.65 28.67 7.76
C ALA A 72 -5.78 29.38 8.52
N ALA A 73 -5.78 30.71 8.58
CA ALA A 73 -6.85 31.49 9.20
C ALA A 73 -7.99 31.81 8.21
N ARG A 74 -7.79 31.55 6.91
CA ARG A 74 -8.76 31.85 5.88
C ARG A 74 -9.89 30.81 5.88
N GLU A 75 -11.10 31.29 5.66
CA GLU A 75 -12.29 30.46 5.62
C GLU A 75 -12.53 29.89 4.21
N THR A 76 -13.27 28.79 4.17
CA THR A 76 -13.73 28.16 2.93
C THR A 76 -15.21 27.81 3.03
N ASN A 77 -15.91 27.86 1.89
CA ASN A 77 -17.32 27.46 1.80
C ASN A 77 -17.50 25.94 1.64
N ASP A 78 -16.44 25.21 1.32
CA ASP A 78 -16.47 23.77 1.11
C ASP A 78 -15.33 23.10 1.87
N LYS A 79 -15.60 22.60 3.07
CA LYS A 79 -14.53 22.22 3.99
C LYS A 79 -13.83 20.95 3.53
N ILE A 80 -12.54 20.85 3.84
CA ILE A 80 -11.83 19.58 3.77
C ILE A 80 -12.51 18.62 4.76
N CYS A 81 -12.73 17.38 4.32
CA CYS A 81 -13.36 16.34 5.14
C CYS A 81 -12.62 15.00 5.14
N SER A 82 -11.69 14.80 4.20
CA SER A 82 -10.84 13.61 4.15
C SER A 82 -9.56 13.93 3.39
N VAL A 83 -8.46 13.25 3.75
CA VAL A 83 -7.18 13.34 3.03
C VAL A 83 -6.59 11.95 2.88
N GLY A 84 -5.96 11.68 1.74
CA GLY A 84 -5.20 10.46 1.48
C GLY A 84 -3.85 10.82 0.86
N VAL A 85 -2.79 10.09 1.20
CA VAL A 85 -1.45 10.41 0.71
C VAL A 85 -0.69 9.15 0.32
N SER A 86 0.07 9.25 -0.76
CA SER A 86 1.06 8.27 -1.19
C SER A 86 2.45 8.90 -1.19
N ASN A 87 3.45 8.19 -1.70
CA ASN A 87 4.78 8.77 -1.87
C ASN A 87 4.85 9.80 -3.01
N GLN A 88 3.86 9.81 -3.91
CA GLN A 88 3.87 10.57 -5.16
C GLN A 88 2.68 11.52 -5.32
N ARG A 89 1.59 11.30 -4.59
CA ARG A 89 0.36 12.09 -4.71
C ARG A 89 -0.30 12.31 -3.36
N LEU A 90 -1.00 13.44 -3.26
CA LEU A 90 -1.92 13.77 -2.19
C LEU A 90 -3.32 13.90 -2.80
N ILE A 91 -4.35 13.38 -2.13
CA ILE A 91 -5.75 13.61 -2.46
C ILE A 91 -6.45 14.28 -1.28
N VAL A 92 -7.28 15.27 -1.58
CA VAL A 92 -8.04 16.05 -0.60
C VAL A 92 -9.51 16.01 -1.00
N GLY A 93 -10.33 15.42 -0.15
CA GLY A 93 -11.78 15.34 -0.31
C GLY A 93 -12.47 16.48 0.43
N ARG A 94 -13.47 17.08 -0.22
CA ARG A 94 -14.27 18.19 0.30
C ARG A 94 -15.72 17.78 0.57
N GLU A 95 -16.40 18.51 1.45
CA GLU A 95 -17.79 18.20 1.86
C GLU A 95 -18.79 18.18 0.70
N SER A 96 -18.53 18.95 -0.36
CA SER A 96 -19.30 18.94 -1.62
C SER A 96 -19.19 17.63 -2.41
N GLY A 97 -18.25 16.75 -2.05
CA GLY A 97 -17.87 15.59 -2.85
C GLY A 97 -16.82 15.88 -3.92
N SER A 98 -16.28 17.10 -3.97
CA SER A 98 -15.11 17.41 -4.80
C SER A 98 -13.85 16.76 -4.22
N MET A 99 -13.03 16.15 -5.06
CA MET A 99 -11.75 15.56 -4.70
C MET A 99 -10.65 16.15 -5.57
N GLN A 100 -9.70 16.83 -4.95
CA GLN A 100 -8.53 17.42 -5.61
C GLN A 100 -7.32 16.52 -5.37
N TYR A 101 -6.49 16.30 -6.39
CA TYR A 101 -5.26 15.53 -6.26
C TYR A 101 -4.06 16.34 -6.72
N TYR A 102 -2.97 16.20 -5.98
CA TYR A 102 -1.75 16.98 -6.12
C TYR A 102 -0.56 16.05 -6.31
N SER A 103 0.41 16.44 -7.15
CA SER A 103 1.69 15.74 -7.24
C SER A 103 2.59 16.07 -6.06
N LEU A 104 3.39 15.10 -5.62
CA LEU A 104 4.42 15.24 -4.58
C LEU A 104 5.80 14.94 -5.17
N PRO A 105 6.87 15.62 -4.70
CA PRO A 105 6.91 16.56 -3.58
C PRO A 105 6.54 18.01 -3.94
N GLY A 106 6.28 18.30 -5.22
CA GLY A 106 6.07 19.67 -5.73
C GLY A 106 4.78 20.35 -5.28
N VAL A 107 3.79 19.59 -4.78
CA VAL A 107 2.46 20.08 -4.41
C VAL A 107 1.81 20.88 -5.55
N SER A 108 1.92 20.38 -6.79
CA SER A 108 1.20 20.94 -7.93
C SER A 108 -0.20 20.33 -8.00
N LEU A 109 -1.24 21.11 -8.28
CA LEU A 109 -2.57 20.57 -8.51
C LEU A 109 -2.59 19.85 -9.86
N ASP A 110 -2.75 18.52 -9.82
CA ASP A 110 -2.79 17.66 -11.02
C ASP A 110 -4.18 17.65 -11.66
N GLY A 111 -5.23 17.80 -10.84
CA GLY A 111 -6.61 17.82 -11.29
C GLY A 111 -7.62 17.68 -10.15
N SER A 112 -8.90 17.55 -10.53
CA SER A 112 -10.00 17.32 -9.59
C SER A 112 -11.10 16.48 -10.23
N VAL A 113 -11.89 15.79 -9.39
CA VAL A 113 -13.07 15.02 -9.81
C VAL A 113 -14.21 15.24 -8.82
N LEU A 114 -15.46 15.23 -9.31
CA LEU A 114 -16.65 15.35 -8.49
C LEU A 114 -17.24 13.95 -8.25
N HIS A 115 -17.22 13.49 -7.00
CA HIS A 115 -17.79 12.20 -6.57
C HIS A 115 -19.32 12.26 -6.40
N GLY A 116 -19.82 13.39 -5.90
CA GLY A 116 -21.25 13.62 -5.64
C GLY A 116 -21.72 13.26 -4.21
N SER A 117 -20.89 12.61 -3.40
CA SER A 117 -21.12 12.38 -1.97
C SER A 117 -19.88 12.76 -1.14
N LYS A 118 -20.07 12.96 0.18
CA LYS A 118 -19.00 13.40 1.08
C LYS A 118 -18.00 12.24 1.32
N PRO A 119 -16.74 12.35 0.89
CA PRO A 119 -15.75 11.31 1.11
C PRO A 119 -15.37 11.24 2.60
N GLU A 120 -15.27 10.02 3.12
CA GLU A 120 -14.87 9.76 4.51
C GLU A 120 -13.47 9.14 4.56
N HIS A 121 -13.20 8.13 3.72
CA HIS A 121 -11.89 7.52 3.60
C HIS A 121 -11.37 7.58 2.17
N LEU A 122 -10.13 8.08 2.02
CA LEU A 122 -9.42 8.17 0.75
C LEU A 122 -8.09 7.43 0.87
N ALA A 123 -7.80 6.53 -0.07
CA ALA A 123 -6.55 5.79 -0.07
C ALA A 123 -6.05 5.52 -1.49
N PHE A 124 -4.75 5.73 -1.71
CA PHE A 124 -4.07 5.36 -2.95
C PHE A 124 -3.61 3.91 -2.93
N ASN A 125 -3.54 3.29 -4.10
CA ASN A 125 -2.81 2.04 -4.28
C ASN A 125 -1.29 2.28 -4.22
N CYS A 126 -0.50 1.20 -4.15
CA CYS A 126 0.95 1.27 -3.95
C CYS A 126 1.71 2.00 -5.09
N THR A 127 1.12 2.10 -6.29
CA THR A 127 1.68 2.81 -7.44
C THR A 127 1.14 4.22 -7.64
N SER A 128 0.23 4.69 -6.77
CA SER A 128 -0.44 6.00 -6.91
C SER A 128 -1.21 6.19 -8.22
N THR A 129 -1.56 5.09 -8.91
CA THR A 129 -2.30 5.11 -10.18
C THR A 129 -3.79 4.91 -9.98
N LYS A 130 -4.21 4.36 -8.84
CA LYS A 130 -5.61 4.22 -8.45
C LYS A 130 -5.83 4.77 -7.06
N PHE A 131 -7.04 5.23 -6.79
CA PHE A 131 -7.46 5.54 -5.42
C PHE A 131 -8.88 5.04 -5.16
N SER A 132 -9.15 4.76 -3.89
CA SER A 132 -10.46 4.38 -3.39
C SER A 132 -11.11 5.52 -2.62
N VAL A 133 -12.43 5.54 -2.66
CA VAL A 133 -13.28 6.45 -1.89
C VAL A 133 -14.32 5.63 -1.18
N VAL A 134 -14.36 5.72 0.16
CA VAL A 134 -15.52 5.32 0.96
C VAL A 134 -16.22 6.59 1.41
N ASP A 135 -17.47 6.77 1.02
CA ASP A 135 -18.26 7.93 1.39
C ASP A 135 -18.96 7.77 2.74
N ASN A 136 -19.57 8.86 3.22
CA ASN A 136 -20.31 8.91 4.48
C ASN A 136 -21.57 8.01 4.52
N MET A 137 -21.95 7.40 3.40
CA MET A 137 -23.05 6.43 3.30
C MET A 137 -22.52 4.99 3.23
N GLY A 138 -21.21 4.78 3.32
CA GLY A 138 -20.56 3.48 3.25
C GLY A 138 -20.49 2.91 1.83
N PHE A 139 -20.61 3.75 0.80
CA PHE A 139 -20.37 3.33 -0.59
C PHE A 139 -18.89 3.42 -0.92
N LEU A 140 -18.35 2.28 -1.39
CA LEU A 140 -17.00 2.20 -1.94
C LEU A 140 -17.06 2.38 -3.45
N ASN A 141 -16.23 3.28 -3.97
CA ASN A 141 -15.95 3.45 -5.39
C ASN A 141 -14.44 3.52 -5.63
N LEU A 142 -13.99 3.14 -6.83
CA LEU A 142 -12.59 3.20 -7.25
C LEU A 142 -12.42 4.15 -8.44
N TYR A 143 -11.27 4.80 -8.49
CA TYR A 143 -10.86 5.67 -9.57
C TYR A 143 -9.48 5.29 -10.07
N GLU A 144 -9.30 5.30 -11.38
CA GLU A 144 -8.00 5.20 -12.05
C GLU A 144 -7.55 6.58 -12.53
N LEU A 145 -6.27 6.87 -12.38
CA LEU A 145 -5.66 8.17 -12.72
C LEU A 145 -4.84 8.04 -14.00
N ASP A 146 -5.40 8.55 -15.10
CA ASP A 146 -4.78 8.54 -16.42
C ASP A 146 -4.00 9.84 -16.66
N VAL A 147 -2.72 9.70 -17.01
CA VAL A 147 -1.86 10.83 -17.39
C VAL A 147 -2.01 11.05 -18.89
N HIS A 148 -2.77 12.07 -19.28
CA HIS A 148 -2.91 12.42 -20.70
C HIS A 148 -1.67 13.20 -21.15
N SER A 149 -0.96 12.64 -22.13
CA SER A 149 0.24 13.26 -22.71
C SER A 149 -0.17 14.29 -23.77
N GLY A 150 -0.17 15.58 -23.42
CA GLY A 150 -0.51 16.70 -24.30
C GLY A 150 0.18 18.00 -23.90
N ALA A 151 -0.13 19.12 -24.58
CA ALA A 151 0.45 20.45 -24.30
C ALA A 151 0.10 20.97 -22.89
N GLU A 152 -1.01 20.49 -22.32
CA GLU A 152 -1.35 20.62 -20.90
C GLU A 152 -1.45 19.19 -20.34
N ALA A 153 -0.41 18.73 -19.65
CA ALA A 153 -0.41 17.43 -18.99
C ALA A 153 -1.42 17.46 -17.82
N ALA A 154 -2.66 17.07 -18.08
CA ALA A 154 -3.70 16.94 -17.06
C ALA A 154 -3.83 15.47 -16.65
N VAL A 155 -3.99 15.23 -15.35
CA VAL A 155 -4.34 13.92 -14.84
C VAL A 155 -5.86 13.85 -14.77
N VAL A 156 -6.45 12.81 -15.34
CA VAL A 156 -7.90 12.60 -15.35
C VAL A 156 -8.23 11.38 -14.49
N ALA A 157 -9.23 11.52 -13.63
CA ALA A 157 -9.73 10.42 -12.81
C ALA A 157 -10.95 9.77 -13.47
N THR A 158 -10.84 8.49 -13.81
CA THR A 158 -11.92 7.68 -14.39
C THR A 158 -12.47 6.73 -13.34
N GLN A 159 -13.78 6.76 -13.10
CA GLN A 159 -14.42 5.84 -12.16
C GLN A 159 -14.46 4.42 -12.73
N LEU A 160 -14.04 3.43 -11.96
CA LEU A 160 -14.14 2.02 -12.32
C LEU A 160 -15.53 1.48 -12.01
N GLU A 161 -15.96 0.45 -12.74
CA GLU A 161 -17.25 -0.24 -12.56
C GLU A 161 -17.27 -1.16 -11.33
N LEU A 162 -16.96 -0.60 -10.15
CA LEU A 162 -17.07 -1.28 -8.87
C LEU A 162 -17.79 -0.35 -7.88
N GLN A 163 -18.94 -0.81 -7.39
CA GLN A 163 -19.64 -0.18 -6.28
C GLN A 163 -19.99 -1.23 -5.23
N ARG A 164 -19.58 -0.97 -3.98
CA ARG A 164 -19.98 -1.77 -2.81
C ARG A 164 -20.69 -0.87 -1.81
N LYS A 165 -21.55 -1.45 -0.99
CA LYS A 165 -22.30 -0.75 0.06
C LYS A 165 -21.99 -1.39 1.41
N ASP A 166 -22.19 -0.64 2.49
CA ASP A 166 -21.95 -1.09 3.86
C ASP A 166 -20.46 -1.39 4.12
N VAL A 167 -19.58 -0.71 3.36
CA VAL A 167 -18.13 -0.76 3.52
C VAL A 167 -17.71 0.21 4.62
N TRP A 168 -16.93 -0.29 5.58
CA TRP A 168 -16.44 0.50 6.70
C TRP A 168 -14.91 0.52 6.80
N HIS A 169 -14.20 -0.27 5.99
CA HIS A 169 -12.74 -0.26 5.96
C HIS A 169 -12.19 -0.76 4.62
N LEU A 170 -11.06 -0.21 4.18
CA LEU A 170 -10.34 -0.65 2.99
C LEU A 170 -8.84 -0.45 3.17
N VAL A 171 -8.05 -1.44 2.75
CA VAL A 171 -6.58 -1.34 2.67
C VAL A 171 -6.10 -1.89 1.35
N TRP A 172 -5.35 -1.10 0.60
CA TRP A 172 -4.64 -1.54 -0.60
C TRP A 172 -3.46 -2.44 -0.23
N ALA A 173 -3.16 -3.43 -1.08
CA ALA A 173 -1.93 -4.18 -0.96
C ALA A 173 -0.73 -3.26 -1.21
N GLU A 174 0.30 -3.40 -0.39
CA GLU A 174 1.51 -2.58 -0.51
C GLU A 174 2.43 -3.03 -1.64
N ASP A 175 2.27 -4.27 -2.10
CA ASP A 175 3.12 -4.94 -3.08
C ASP A 175 2.38 -5.29 -4.39
N ASN A 176 1.08 -4.98 -4.49
CA ASN A 176 0.30 -5.24 -5.70
C ASN A 176 -0.75 -4.14 -5.96
N PRO A 177 -0.69 -3.42 -7.10
CA PRO A 177 -1.55 -2.28 -7.37
C PRO A 177 -3.01 -2.62 -7.64
N ASP A 178 -3.32 -3.90 -7.88
CA ASP A 178 -4.67 -4.38 -8.19
C ASP A 178 -5.31 -5.14 -7.04
N LEU A 179 -4.58 -5.38 -5.94
CA LEU A 179 -5.12 -6.07 -4.77
C LEU A 179 -5.49 -5.08 -3.68
N PHE A 180 -6.66 -5.29 -3.08
CA PHE A 180 -7.09 -4.59 -1.87
C PHE A 180 -8.04 -5.47 -1.06
N ALA A 181 -8.07 -5.21 0.25
CA ALA A 181 -8.97 -5.86 1.19
C ALA A 181 -10.04 -4.86 1.64
N VAL A 182 -11.29 -5.32 1.68
CA VAL A 182 -12.46 -4.51 2.06
C VAL A 182 -13.19 -5.20 3.20
N MET A 183 -13.58 -4.44 4.20
CA MET A 183 -14.53 -4.89 5.20
C MET A 183 -15.93 -4.40 4.86
N GLU A 184 -16.84 -5.34 4.66
CA GLU A 184 -18.26 -5.11 4.40
C GLU A 184 -19.07 -5.90 5.43
N LYS A 185 -19.80 -5.18 6.29
CA LYS A 185 -20.49 -5.78 7.46
C LYS A 185 -19.51 -6.64 8.27
N THR A 186 -19.76 -7.96 8.38
CA THR A 186 -18.93 -8.93 9.11
C THR A 186 -18.15 -9.85 8.17
N ARG A 187 -17.78 -9.35 6.99
CA ARG A 187 -17.04 -10.10 5.97
C ARG A 187 -15.90 -9.26 5.42
N MET A 188 -14.76 -9.93 5.28
CA MET A 188 -13.61 -9.42 4.55
C MET A 188 -13.66 -9.95 3.11
N TYR A 189 -13.58 -9.06 2.15
CA TYR A 189 -13.44 -9.38 0.73
C TYR A 189 -12.05 -8.98 0.26
N ILE A 190 -11.39 -9.89 -0.46
CA ILE A 190 -10.19 -9.56 -1.24
C ILE A 190 -10.64 -9.29 -2.66
N PHE A 191 -10.21 -8.18 -3.24
CA PHE A 191 -10.48 -7.86 -4.63
C PHE A 191 -9.19 -7.92 -5.44
N ARG A 192 -9.33 -8.36 -6.69
CA ARG A 192 -8.33 -8.20 -7.75
C ARG A 192 -8.94 -7.33 -8.86
N GLY A 193 -8.57 -6.06 -8.89
CA GLY A 193 -9.25 -5.05 -9.70
C GLY A 193 -10.70 -4.89 -9.24
N VAL A 194 -11.66 -5.30 -10.06
CA VAL A 194 -13.09 -5.22 -9.73
C VAL A 194 -13.69 -6.57 -9.31
N GLU A 195 -12.90 -7.65 -9.38
CA GLU A 195 -13.37 -9.00 -9.12
C GLU A 195 -13.14 -9.41 -7.66
N PRO A 196 -14.19 -9.76 -6.89
CA PRO A 196 -14.04 -10.25 -5.52
C PRO A 196 -13.66 -11.73 -5.48
N GLU A 197 -12.79 -12.09 -4.54
CA GLU A 197 -12.59 -13.46 -4.08
C GLU A 197 -13.71 -13.90 -3.12
N GLU A 198 -13.71 -15.19 -2.76
CA GLU A 198 -14.62 -15.73 -1.76
C GLU A 198 -14.41 -15.03 -0.40
N PRO A 199 -15.49 -14.49 0.23
CA PRO A 199 -15.35 -13.72 1.45
C PRO A 199 -14.94 -14.57 2.65
N ILE A 200 -14.16 -13.95 3.53
CA ILE A 200 -13.78 -14.52 4.82
C ILE A 200 -14.65 -13.88 5.90
N GLN A 201 -15.30 -14.68 6.74
CA GLN A 201 -16.04 -14.15 7.89
C GLN A 201 -15.05 -13.53 8.88
N SER A 202 -15.18 -12.23 9.11
CA SER A 202 -14.29 -11.48 10.00
C SER A 202 -14.92 -10.12 10.36
N SER A 203 -14.69 -9.68 11.59
CA SER A 203 -14.97 -8.33 12.08
C SER A 203 -13.69 -7.57 12.43
N ALA A 204 -12.52 -8.13 12.11
CA ALA A 204 -11.23 -7.53 12.46
C ALA A 204 -10.93 -6.28 11.63
N HIS A 205 -10.32 -5.28 12.25
CA HIS A 205 -9.81 -4.10 11.56
C HIS A 205 -8.57 -4.45 10.76
N ILE A 206 -8.51 -4.06 9.49
CA ILE A 206 -7.36 -4.38 8.64
C ILE A 206 -6.20 -3.44 8.99
N CYS A 207 -5.05 -4.00 9.33
CA CYS A 207 -3.85 -3.22 9.63
C CYS A 207 -2.98 -3.04 8.38
N ARG A 208 -2.78 -4.12 7.62
CA ARG A 208 -1.84 -4.16 6.50
C ARG A 208 -2.19 -5.29 5.54
N PHE A 209 -1.95 -5.08 4.26
CA PHE A 209 -2.05 -6.12 3.24
C PHE A 209 -0.74 -6.18 2.44
N THR A 210 -0.02 -7.29 2.56
CA THR A 210 1.26 -7.48 1.86
C THR A 210 1.56 -8.97 1.75
N GLU A 211 2.37 -9.38 0.77
CA GLU A 211 2.79 -10.77 0.58
C GLU A 211 1.63 -11.77 0.57
N MET A 212 0.50 -11.37 -0.02
CA MET A 212 -0.72 -12.19 -0.11
C MET A 212 -1.34 -12.57 1.25
N THR A 213 -1.03 -11.83 2.31
CA THR A 213 -1.59 -12.00 3.65
C THR A 213 -2.15 -10.68 4.17
N VAL A 214 -3.37 -10.71 4.68
CA VAL A 214 -3.98 -9.57 5.38
C VAL A 214 -3.73 -9.73 6.87
N LYS A 215 -3.00 -8.78 7.45
CA LYS A 215 -2.85 -8.65 8.90
C LYS A 215 -3.97 -7.77 9.43
N SER A 216 -4.73 -8.29 10.39
CA SER A 216 -5.86 -7.58 11.01
C SER A 216 -5.87 -7.75 12.52
N VAL A 217 -6.61 -6.88 13.22
CA VAL A 217 -6.71 -6.87 14.68
C VAL A 217 -8.17 -6.90 15.12
N LEU A 218 -8.47 -7.73 16.11
CA LEU A 218 -9.75 -7.76 16.81
C LEU A 218 -9.79 -6.63 17.84
N MET A 219 -10.20 -5.45 17.39
CA MET A 219 -10.19 -4.24 18.23
C MET A 219 -11.15 -4.35 19.40
N ASP A 220 -12.28 -5.02 19.22
CA ASP A 220 -13.25 -5.34 20.26
C ASP A 220 -12.63 -6.16 21.39
N GLU A 221 -11.82 -7.18 21.06
CA GLU A 221 -11.10 -7.99 22.05
C GLU A 221 -9.98 -7.18 22.74
N VAL A 222 -9.19 -6.41 21.98
CA VAL A 222 -8.15 -5.52 22.54
C VAL A 222 -8.75 -4.53 23.55
N MET A 223 -9.93 -4.01 23.26
CA MET A 223 -10.60 -3.02 24.12
C MET A 223 -11.14 -3.62 25.43
N GLN A 224 -11.14 -4.95 25.61
CA GLN A 224 -11.49 -5.57 26.88
C GLN A 224 -10.39 -5.40 27.94
N ASP A 225 -9.12 -5.46 27.54
CA ASP A 225 -7.96 -5.13 28.38
C ASP A 225 -6.88 -4.38 27.55
N PRO A 226 -7.06 -3.05 27.35
CA PRO A 226 -6.17 -2.25 26.51
C PRO A 226 -4.73 -2.18 27.01
N GLU A 227 -4.50 -2.43 28.30
CA GLU A 227 -3.17 -2.35 28.92
C GLU A 227 -2.35 -3.62 28.68
N ASN A 228 -2.99 -4.75 28.34
CA ASN A 228 -2.32 -6.04 28.11
C ASN A 228 -2.75 -6.73 26.79
N PRO A 229 -2.50 -6.11 25.61
CA PRO A 229 -2.87 -6.73 24.35
C PRO A 229 -2.00 -7.98 24.04
N SER A 230 -2.64 -9.13 23.80
CA SER A 230 -1.98 -10.33 23.31
C SER A 230 -1.88 -10.34 21.79
N ILE A 231 -0.66 -10.51 21.26
CA ILE A 231 -0.45 -10.66 19.82
C ILE A 231 -1.10 -11.94 19.28
N GLN A 232 -1.01 -13.05 20.02
CA GLN A 232 -1.49 -14.35 19.54
C GLN A 232 -3.01 -14.42 19.49
N ASP A 233 -3.69 -13.73 20.40
CA ASP A 233 -5.14 -13.81 20.54
C ASP A 233 -5.86 -12.70 19.76
N HIS A 234 -5.22 -11.53 19.58
CA HIS A 234 -5.88 -10.36 19.00
C HIS A 234 -5.46 -10.05 17.55
N LEU A 235 -4.29 -10.52 17.08
CA LEU A 235 -3.86 -10.32 15.69
C LEU A 235 -4.17 -11.57 14.86
N LEU A 236 -4.71 -11.34 13.67
CA LEU A 236 -5.04 -12.36 12.70
C LEU A 236 -4.19 -12.15 11.44
N ASP A 237 -3.60 -13.24 10.94
CA ASP A 237 -2.97 -13.28 9.62
C ASP A 237 -3.82 -14.15 8.70
N LEU A 238 -4.47 -13.50 7.73
CA LEU A 238 -5.40 -14.12 6.79
C LEU A 238 -4.77 -14.24 5.40
N ASP A 239 -4.40 -15.45 5.01
CA ASP A 239 -3.89 -15.75 3.68
C ASP A 239 -5.02 -15.67 2.64
N ILE A 240 -4.79 -14.95 1.53
CA ILE A 240 -5.77 -14.88 0.42
C ILE A 240 -5.90 -16.23 -0.29
N LYS A 241 -6.92 -16.40 -1.13
CA LYS A 241 -7.26 -17.70 -1.74
C LYS A 241 -6.07 -18.36 -2.44
N SER A 242 -5.38 -17.66 -3.33
CA SER A 242 -4.26 -18.23 -4.10
C SER A 242 -3.12 -18.76 -3.21
N LEU A 243 -2.85 -18.13 -2.05
CA LEU A 243 -1.83 -18.59 -1.12
C LEU A 243 -2.30 -19.84 -0.36
N ARG A 244 -3.56 -19.87 0.09
CA ARG A 244 -4.18 -21.05 0.72
C ARG A 244 -4.21 -22.25 -0.22
N ASP A 245 -4.63 -22.03 -1.47
CA ASP A 245 -4.71 -23.08 -2.51
C ASP A 245 -3.32 -23.64 -2.80
N THR A 246 -2.31 -22.78 -2.97
CA THR A 246 -0.91 -23.23 -3.18
C THR A 246 -0.40 -24.10 -2.02
N ARG A 247 -0.64 -23.68 -0.77
CA ARG A 247 -0.27 -24.49 0.41
C ARG A 247 -0.98 -25.85 0.43
N SER A 248 -2.24 -25.91 -0.01
CA SER A 248 -3.00 -27.15 -0.11
C SER A 248 -2.45 -28.07 -1.21
N LEU A 249 -2.16 -27.51 -2.39
CA LEU A 249 -1.58 -28.24 -3.53
C LEU A 249 -0.22 -28.85 -3.20
N LEU A 250 0.65 -28.11 -2.51
CA LEU A 250 1.95 -28.61 -2.05
C LEU A 250 1.82 -29.83 -1.14
N LYS A 251 0.78 -29.87 -0.29
CA LYS A 251 0.54 -30.97 0.64
C LYS A 251 -0.12 -32.19 0.00
N SER A 252 -0.94 -31.99 -1.03
CA SER A 252 -1.86 -33.01 -1.54
C SER A 252 -1.51 -33.56 -2.92
N VAL A 253 -0.97 -32.73 -3.82
CA VAL A 253 -0.72 -33.07 -5.22
C VAL A 253 0.77 -33.12 -5.55
N GLY A 254 1.56 -32.25 -4.92
CA GLY A 254 3.02 -32.20 -5.07
C GLY A 254 3.53 -31.06 -5.95
N LEU A 255 4.85 -31.04 -6.18
CA LEU A 255 5.56 -29.86 -6.68
C LEU A 255 5.23 -29.48 -8.12
N LYS A 256 5.03 -30.45 -9.02
CA LYS A 256 4.82 -30.19 -10.46
C LYS A 256 3.51 -29.45 -10.73
N ASP A 257 2.42 -29.96 -10.18
CA ASP A 257 1.09 -29.35 -10.37
C ASP A 257 0.98 -28.03 -9.63
N THR A 258 1.63 -27.91 -8.47
CA THR A 258 1.78 -26.62 -7.78
C THR A 258 2.54 -25.61 -8.66
N CYS A 259 3.64 -26.02 -9.30
CA CYS A 259 4.38 -25.16 -10.22
C CYS A 259 3.49 -24.65 -11.36
N GLN A 260 2.67 -25.52 -11.96
CA GLN A 260 1.74 -25.11 -13.02
C GLN A 260 0.71 -24.08 -12.50
N PHE A 261 0.11 -24.32 -11.34
CA PHE A 261 -0.83 -23.38 -10.72
C PHE A 261 -0.21 -21.99 -10.50
N ILE A 262 1.05 -21.95 -10.07
CA ILE A 262 1.80 -20.69 -9.86
C ILE A 262 2.18 -20.03 -11.19
N GLU A 263 2.48 -20.80 -12.24
CA GLU A 263 2.69 -20.22 -13.58
C GLU A 263 1.44 -19.54 -14.12
N ASP A 264 0.26 -20.09 -13.82
CA ASP A 264 -1.03 -19.49 -14.18
C ASP A 264 -1.40 -18.30 -13.27
N ASN A 265 -0.86 -18.23 -12.05
CA ASN A 265 -1.13 -17.17 -11.06
C ASN A 265 0.17 -16.61 -10.46
N PRO A 266 1.01 -15.94 -11.26
CA PRO A 266 2.39 -15.63 -10.86
C PRO A 266 2.44 -14.58 -9.74
N HIS A 267 3.11 -14.93 -8.64
CA HIS A 267 3.44 -13.99 -7.57
C HIS A 267 4.75 -14.39 -6.87
N PRO A 268 5.65 -13.45 -6.52
CA PRO A 268 6.93 -13.76 -5.88
C PRO A 268 6.78 -14.61 -4.60
N ARG A 269 5.74 -14.34 -3.80
CA ARG A 269 5.45 -15.11 -2.58
C ARG A 269 5.15 -16.59 -2.85
N LEU A 270 4.39 -16.90 -3.90
CA LEU A 270 4.08 -18.28 -4.26
C LEU A 270 5.30 -19.01 -4.79
N TRP A 271 6.10 -18.34 -5.63
CA TRP A 271 7.38 -18.87 -6.09
C TRP A 271 8.34 -19.16 -4.95
N LYS A 272 8.41 -18.28 -3.95
CA LYS A 272 9.21 -18.51 -2.74
C LYS A 272 8.71 -19.73 -1.96
N LEU A 273 7.40 -19.89 -1.79
CA LEU A 273 6.81 -21.05 -1.13
C LEU A 273 7.12 -22.37 -1.88
N LEU A 274 7.05 -22.35 -3.22
CA LEU A 274 7.43 -23.50 -4.05
C LEU A 274 8.93 -23.81 -3.91
N ALA A 275 9.79 -22.79 -3.86
CA ALA A 275 11.23 -22.95 -3.71
C ALA A 275 11.57 -23.61 -2.36
N GLU A 276 10.97 -23.13 -1.26
CA GLU A 276 11.10 -23.70 0.07
C GLU A 276 10.65 -25.18 0.10
N ALA A 277 9.47 -25.49 -0.45
CA ALA A 277 8.98 -26.86 -0.53
C ALA A 277 9.84 -27.77 -1.43
N SER A 278 10.41 -27.22 -2.50
CA SER A 278 11.31 -27.95 -3.40
C SER A 278 12.65 -28.25 -2.73
N LEU A 279 13.18 -27.33 -1.92
CA LEU A 279 14.36 -27.55 -1.08
C LEU A 279 14.13 -28.67 -0.06
N GLU A 280 12.97 -28.69 0.60
CA GLU A 280 12.61 -29.75 1.56
C GLU A 280 12.59 -31.15 0.93
N GLN A 281 12.27 -31.22 -0.37
CA GLN A 281 12.22 -32.47 -1.15
C GLN A 281 13.51 -32.73 -1.94
N LEU A 282 14.56 -31.90 -1.77
CA LEU A 282 15.83 -31.98 -2.50
C LEU A 282 15.71 -31.84 -4.03
N GLU A 283 14.61 -31.26 -4.53
CA GLU A 283 14.38 -30.95 -5.93
C GLU A 283 15.08 -29.62 -6.30
N LEU A 284 16.42 -29.65 -6.30
CA LEU A 284 17.27 -28.46 -6.39
C LEU A 284 17.07 -27.65 -7.68
N GLU A 285 16.86 -28.32 -8.83
CA GLU A 285 16.62 -27.63 -10.10
C GLU A 285 15.33 -26.79 -10.07
N LEU A 286 14.26 -27.35 -9.49
CA LEU A 286 12.99 -26.65 -9.34
C LEU A 286 13.10 -25.53 -8.31
N ALA A 287 13.84 -25.76 -7.21
CA ALA A 287 14.12 -24.74 -6.21
C ALA A 287 14.88 -23.54 -6.83
N GLU A 288 15.93 -23.77 -7.63
CA GLU A 288 16.65 -22.70 -8.31
C GLU A 288 15.73 -21.95 -9.29
N LYS A 289 14.95 -22.67 -10.12
CA LYS A 289 13.96 -22.04 -11.02
C LYS A 289 13.00 -21.15 -10.26
N ALA A 290 12.48 -21.62 -9.13
CA ALA A 290 11.53 -20.88 -8.31
C ALA A 290 12.17 -19.64 -7.66
N PHE A 291 13.40 -19.75 -7.13
CA PHE A 291 14.13 -18.59 -6.59
C PHE A 291 14.46 -17.54 -7.67
N VAL A 292 14.74 -17.96 -8.90
CA VAL A 292 14.90 -17.03 -10.04
C VAL A 292 13.59 -16.27 -10.30
N ARG A 293 12.44 -16.96 -10.27
CA ARG A 293 11.13 -16.34 -10.50
C ARG A 293 10.73 -15.34 -9.41
N CYS A 294 11.14 -15.54 -8.15
CA CYS A 294 10.94 -14.55 -7.08
C CYS A 294 12.12 -13.57 -6.89
N LYS A 295 13.16 -13.62 -7.73
CA LYS A 295 14.36 -12.77 -7.68
C LYS A 295 15.12 -12.86 -6.35
N ASP A 296 15.10 -14.03 -5.72
CA ASP A 296 15.84 -14.29 -4.48
C ASP A 296 17.28 -14.74 -4.78
N PHE A 297 18.19 -13.78 -4.88
CA PHE A 297 19.61 -14.05 -5.15
C PHE A 297 20.27 -14.89 -4.06
N ALA A 298 19.86 -14.73 -2.79
CA ALA A 298 20.42 -15.50 -1.69
C ALA A 298 20.00 -16.97 -1.82
N GLY A 299 18.73 -17.22 -2.13
CA GLY A 299 18.21 -18.55 -2.42
C GLY A 299 18.93 -19.24 -3.59
N ILE A 300 19.16 -18.53 -4.70
CA ILE A 300 19.92 -19.06 -5.86
C ILE A 300 21.33 -19.48 -5.45
N GLN A 301 22.05 -18.61 -4.71
CA GLN A 301 23.41 -18.93 -4.25
C GLN A 301 23.44 -20.11 -3.27
N PHE A 302 22.41 -20.21 -2.42
CA PHE A 302 22.26 -21.33 -1.50
C PHE A 302 22.08 -22.66 -2.24
N VAL A 303 21.17 -22.72 -3.23
CA VAL A 303 20.98 -23.93 -4.07
C VAL A 303 22.26 -24.31 -4.82
N LYS A 304 22.97 -23.33 -5.38
CA LYS A 304 24.26 -23.59 -6.05
C LYS A 304 25.28 -24.21 -5.10
N LYS A 305 25.38 -23.73 -3.85
CA LYS A 305 26.27 -24.33 -2.84
C LYS A 305 25.85 -25.76 -2.48
N LEU A 306 24.55 -26.02 -2.37
CA LEU A 306 24.04 -27.37 -2.12
C LEU A 306 24.44 -28.35 -3.22
N HIS A 307 24.35 -27.96 -4.49
CA HIS A 307 24.83 -28.81 -5.60
C HIS A 307 26.31 -29.18 -5.45
N HIS A 308 27.17 -28.27 -4.98
CA HIS A 308 28.59 -28.57 -4.76
C HIS A 308 28.80 -29.54 -3.59
N LEU A 309 27.97 -29.48 -2.54
CA LEU A 309 28.01 -30.38 -1.39
C LEU A 309 27.54 -31.79 -1.75
N ASP A 310 26.49 -31.90 -2.56
CA ASP A 310 25.97 -33.20 -3.01
C ASP A 310 27.00 -33.94 -3.88
N VAL A 311 27.66 -33.22 -4.80
CA VAL A 311 28.74 -33.76 -5.64
C VAL A 311 29.97 -34.17 -4.82
N SER A 312 30.34 -33.39 -3.80
CA SER A 312 31.50 -33.72 -2.95
C SER A 312 31.22 -34.90 -2.01
N ASN A 313 29.99 -35.06 -1.54
CA ASN A 313 29.57 -36.26 -0.82
C ASN A 313 29.53 -37.50 -1.74
N ALA A 314 29.05 -37.37 -2.97
CA ALA A 314 29.05 -38.46 -3.95
C ALA A 314 30.47 -38.91 -4.38
N LEU A 315 31.43 -37.98 -4.48
CA LEU A 315 32.83 -38.29 -4.77
C LEU A 315 33.54 -39.04 -3.62
N ASN A 316 33.15 -38.78 -2.37
CA ASN A 316 33.69 -39.51 -1.21
C ASN A 316 33.23 -40.98 -1.14
N PHE A 317 32.11 -41.33 -1.76
CA PHE A 317 31.64 -42.72 -1.88
C PHE A 317 32.28 -43.51 -3.03
N LEU A 318 32.91 -42.83 -3.99
CA LEU A 318 33.63 -43.45 -5.11
C LEU A 318 35.14 -43.62 -4.84
N SER A 319 35.62 -43.20 -3.66
CA SER A 319 37.01 -43.34 -3.22
C SER A 319 37.24 -44.43 -2.17
N LEU A 320 36.32 -45.40 -2.04
CA LEU A 320 36.45 -46.64 -1.26
C LEU A 320 36.26 -47.85 -2.18
#